data_AF-A0AAN6T5Q8-F1
#
_entry.id   AF-A0AAN6T5Q8-F1
#
_cell.length_a   1.000
_cell.length_b   1.000
_cell.length_c   1.000
_cell.angle_alpha   90.00
_cell.angle_beta   90.00
_cell.angle_gamma   90.00
#
_symmetry.space_group_name_H-M   'P 1'
#
loop_
_entity.id
_entity.type
_entity.pdbx_description
1 polymer ?
#
loop_
_entity_poly.entity_id
_entity_poly.type
_entity_poly.pdbx_seq_one_letter_code
_entity_poly.pdbx_strand_id
1 'polypeptide(L)'
;MAGKTTIVKRIMGEDVTTVSPTLGFNIKTIDYDGYKLNIWDVGGQKSLRSYWRNYFEHTDSLIWVVDATDRLRIDLCREELHGLLQEERLSGASLLVFANKTDIGGCMTGDELSQALRLDQIRTHRWNILGCSAITGENLNEGLAWVVEDAKARLFLY
;
A
#
# COMPACT_ATOMS: atom_id res chain seq x y z
N MET A 1 13.20 -1.12 5.12
CA MET A 1 12.57 -1.47 3.82
C MET A 1 11.14 -1.88 4.13
N ALA A 2 10.14 -1.31 3.45
CA ALA A 2 8.72 -1.48 3.78
C ALA A 2 8.14 -2.88 3.56
N GLY A 3 8.71 -3.72 2.69
CA GLY A 3 8.28 -5.12 2.52
C GLY A 3 7.18 -5.37 1.47
N LYS A 4 7.02 -4.47 0.49
CA LYS A 4 6.02 -4.59 -0.59
C LYS A 4 6.09 -5.93 -1.35
N THR A 5 7.27 -6.30 -1.85
CA THR A 5 7.47 -7.58 -2.56
C THR A 5 7.11 -8.78 -1.69
N THR A 6 7.44 -8.72 -0.40
CA THR A 6 7.10 -9.78 0.57
C THR A 6 5.59 -9.89 0.77
N ILE A 7 4.88 -8.77 0.87
CA ILE A 7 3.41 -8.75 0.94
C ILE A 7 2.81 -9.40 -0.31
N VAL A 8 3.26 -9.00 -1.49
CA VAL A 8 2.77 -9.56 -2.76
C VAL A 8 3.01 -11.06 -2.83
N LYS A 9 4.22 -11.53 -2.52
CA LYS A 9 4.54 -12.96 -2.46
C LYS A 9 3.64 -13.71 -1.48
N ARG A 10 3.44 -13.14 -0.29
CA ARG A 10 2.59 -13.73 0.75
C ARG A 10 1.14 -13.87 0.31
N ILE A 11 0.57 -12.82 -0.29
CA ILE A 11 -0.80 -12.83 -0.83
C ILE A 11 -0.96 -13.91 -1.90
N MET A 12 0.08 -14.14 -2.71
CA MET A 12 0.07 -15.15 -3.76
C MET A 12 0.36 -16.58 -3.26
N GLY A 13 0.61 -16.76 -1.96
CA GLY A 13 1.05 -18.05 -1.42
C GLY A 13 2.45 -18.48 -1.89
N GLU A 14 3.25 -17.54 -2.40
CA GLU A 14 4.63 -17.79 -2.82
C GLU A 14 5.60 -17.78 -1.62
N ASP A 15 6.77 -18.40 -1.80
CA ASP A 15 7.84 -18.37 -0.81
C ASP A 15 8.40 -16.94 -0.60
N VAL A 16 8.37 -16.50 0.65
CA VAL A 16 8.84 -15.18 1.10
C VAL A 16 10.29 -15.18 1.61
N THR A 17 10.95 -16.34 1.72
CA THR A 17 12.29 -16.45 2.31
C THR A 17 13.39 -15.81 1.46
N THR A 18 13.19 -15.75 0.14
CA THR A 18 14.12 -15.16 -0.81
C THR A 18 13.49 -13.93 -1.47
N VAL A 19 13.90 -12.73 -1.03
CA VAL A 19 13.48 -11.46 -1.63
C VAL A 19 14.70 -10.60 -1.91
N SER A 20 14.98 -10.38 -3.20
CA SER A 20 15.99 -9.42 -3.65
C SER A 20 15.37 -8.02 -3.76
N PRO A 21 16.15 -6.92 -3.56
CA PRO A 21 15.65 -5.57 -3.79
C PRO A 21 15.06 -5.42 -5.19
N THR A 22 13.84 -4.88 -5.30
CA THR A 22 13.20 -4.66 -6.59
C THR A 22 13.96 -3.62 -7.40
N LEU A 23 14.67 -4.08 -8.44
CA LEU A 23 15.32 -3.24 -9.44
C LEU A 23 14.28 -2.88 -10.52
N GLY A 24 13.53 -1.80 -10.28
CA GLY A 24 12.50 -1.31 -11.22
C GLY A 24 11.07 -1.44 -10.69
N PHE A 25 10.19 -2.00 -11.51
CA PHE A 25 8.78 -2.19 -11.24
C PHE A 25 8.38 -3.65 -11.47
N ASN A 26 7.54 -4.19 -10.59
CA ASN A 26 6.91 -5.50 -10.79
C ASN A 26 5.39 -5.29 -10.78
N ILE A 27 4.74 -5.75 -11.85
CA ILE A 27 3.27 -5.79 -11.94
C ILE A 27 2.87 -7.23 -11.70
N LYS A 28 2.02 -7.45 -10.71
CA LYS A 28 1.41 -8.76 -10.48
C LYS A 28 -0.10 -8.62 -10.46
N THR A 29 -0.77 -9.41 -11.28
CA THR A 29 -2.23 -9.53 -11.22
C THR A 29 -2.57 -10.71 -10.32
N ILE A 30 -3.42 -10.48 -9.32
CA ILE A 30 -3.96 -11.53 -8.47
C ILE A 30 -5.47 -11.61 -8.67
N ASP A 31 -6.02 -12.81 -8.68
CA ASP A 31 -7.46 -13.04 -8.59
C ASP A 31 -7.83 -13.12 -7.11
N TYR A 32 -8.70 -12.20 -6.67
CA TYR A 32 -9.23 -12.15 -5.30
C TYR A 32 -10.75 -12.00 -5.36
N ASP A 33 -11.49 -12.98 -4.84
CA ASP A 33 -12.97 -12.98 -4.79
C ASP A 33 -13.62 -12.71 -6.17
N GLY A 34 -13.02 -13.21 -7.25
CA GLY A 34 -13.49 -12.98 -8.62
C GLY A 34 -13.10 -11.63 -9.23
N TYR A 35 -12.31 -10.81 -8.52
CA TYR A 35 -11.76 -9.55 -9.00
C TYR A 35 -10.28 -9.70 -9.34
N LYS A 36 -9.85 -9.07 -10.44
CA LYS A 36 -8.43 -8.98 -10.80
C LYS A 36 -7.83 -7.73 -10.18
N LEU A 37 -6.97 -7.91 -9.19
CA LEU A 37 -6.21 -6.83 -8.57
C LEU A 37 -4.85 -6.74 -9.24
N ASN A 38 -4.57 -5.61 -9.89
CA ASN A 38 -3.26 -5.31 -10.44
C ASN A 38 -2.42 -4.61 -9.36
N ILE A 39 -1.46 -5.34 -8.79
CA ILE A 39 -0.54 -4.81 -7.77
C ILE A 39 0.76 -4.37 -8.42
N TRP A 40 1.11 -3.11 -8.16
CA TRP A 40 2.31 -2.48 -8.68
C TRP A 40 3.34 -2.37 -7.55
N ASP A 41 4.27 -3.32 -7.47
CA ASP A 41 5.40 -3.22 -6.55
C ASP A 41 6.50 -2.35 -7.17
N VAL A 42 6.52 -1.08 -6.78
CA VAL A 42 7.51 -0.12 -7.25
C VAL A 42 8.63 0.09 -6.22
N GLY A 43 9.88 -0.02 -6.66
CA GLY A 43 11.03 0.28 -5.82
C GLY A 43 10.94 1.69 -5.22
N GLY A 44 11.11 1.82 -3.90
CA GLY A 44 10.97 3.10 -3.18
C GLY A 44 12.15 4.07 -3.35
N GLN A 45 13.15 3.71 -4.17
CA GLN A 45 14.33 4.54 -4.43
C GLN A 45 13.92 5.80 -5.22
N LYS A 46 14.52 6.95 -4.86
CA LYS A 46 14.20 8.26 -5.49
C LYS A 46 14.27 8.24 -7.02
N SER A 47 15.19 7.46 -7.59
CA SER A 47 15.37 7.32 -9.05
C SER A 47 14.21 6.67 -9.79
N LEU A 48 13.39 5.86 -9.12
CA LEU A 48 12.27 5.13 -9.73
C LEU A 48 10.93 5.88 -9.62
N ARG A 49 10.89 6.99 -8.87
CA ARG A 49 9.65 7.72 -8.55
C ARG A 49 9.08 8.50 -9.73
N SER A 50 9.93 8.94 -10.66
CA SER A 50 9.50 9.59 -11.90
C SER A 50 8.60 8.70 -12.76
N TYR A 51 8.70 7.38 -12.61
CA TYR A 51 7.92 6.42 -13.38
C TYR A 51 6.54 6.08 -12.78
N TRP A 52 6.25 6.49 -11.53
CA TRP A 52 4.98 6.12 -10.88
C TRP A 52 3.77 6.62 -11.68
N ARG A 53 3.86 7.81 -12.28
CA ARG A 53 2.82 8.46 -13.08
C ARG A 53 2.34 7.65 -14.29
N ASN A 54 3.19 6.74 -14.79
CA ASN A 54 2.85 5.89 -15.92
C ASN A 54 1.83 4.80 -15.56
N TYR A 55 1.51 4.63 -14.27
CA TYR A 55 0.74 3.49 -13.77
C TYR A 55 -0.55 3.88 -13.05
N PHE A 56 -0.90 5.18 -13.00
CA PHE A 56 -2.10 5.64 -12.31
C PHE A 56 -3.37 5.58 -13.17
N GLU A 57 -3.26 5.38 -14.48
CA GLU A 57 -4.45 5.23 -15.34
C GLU A 57 -5.26 4.00 -14.91
N HIS A 58 -6.56 4.21 -14.67
CA HIS A 58 -7.51 3.19 -14.21
C HIS A 58 -7.17 2.55 -12.85
N THR A 59 -6.57 3.32 -11.93
CA THR A 59 -6.33 2.84 -10.55
C THR A 59 -7.55 3.05 -9.66
N ASP A 60 -8.20 1.96 -9.23
CA ASP A 60 -9.31 2.03 -8.28
C ASP A 60 -8.83 2.28 -6.84
N SER A 61 -7.64 1.79 -6.47
CA SER A 61 -7.12 1.86 -5.11
C SER A 61 -5.59 1.87 -5.07
N LEU A 62 -5.05 2.69 -4.18
CA LEU A 62 -3.62 2.77 -3.86
C LEU A 62 -3.34 2.03 -2.55
N ILE A 63 -2.47 1.03 -2.58
CA ILE A 63 -1.96 0.36 -1.38
C ILE A 63 -0.58 0.93 -1.04
N TRP A 64 -0.51 1.70 0.04
CA TRP A 64 0.70 2.34 0.55
C TRP A 64 1.29 1.53 1.71
N VAL A 65 2.46 0.92 1.50
CA VAL A 65 3.11 0.07 2.53
C VAL A 65 4.19 0.85 3.26
N VAL A 66 4.09 0.87 4.58
CA VAL A 66 5.01 1.56 5.49
C VAL A 66 5.70 0.55 6.40
N ASP A 67 6.99 0.76 6.66
CA ASP A 67 7.75 0.00 7.64
C ASP A 67 7.40 0.52 9.05
N ALA A 68 6.56 -0.17 9.81
CA ALA A 68 6.09 0.31 11.12
C ALA A 68 7.23 0.45 12.15
N THR A 69 8.40 -0.13 11.88
CA THR A 69 9.58 -0.01 12.75
C THR A 69 10.46 1.20 12.44
N ASP A 70 10.32 1.82 11.25
CA ASP A 70 11.24 2.84 10.74
C ASP A 70 10.71 4.26 11.00
N ARG A 71 10.73 4.66 12.29
CA ARG A 71 10.30 6.00 12.73
C ARG A 71 11.10 7.14 12.06
N LEU A 72 12.36 6.90 11.71
CA LEU A 72 13.24 7.92 11.12
C LEU A 72 12.84 8.31 9.69
N ARG A 73 12.16 7.42 8.96
CA ARG A 73 11.75 7.67 7.58
C ARG A 73 10.29 8.08 7.44
N ILE A 74 9.54 8.18 8.52
CA ILE A 74 8.09 8.40 8.43
C ILE A 74 7.73 9.76 7.84
N ASP A 75 8.53 10.80 8.14
CA ASP A 75 8.33 12.13 7.56
C ASP A 75 8.52 12.14 6.03
N LEU A 76 9.52 11.40 5.53
CA LEU A 76 9.73 11.22 4.10
C LEU A 76 8.56 10.44 3.47
N CYS A 77 8.09 9.38 4.12
CA CYS A 77 6.92 8.63 3.67
C CYS A 77 5.66 9.51 3.61
N ARG A 78 5.47 10.41 4.58
CA ARG A 78 4.37 11.39 4.56
C ARG A 78 4.48 12.30 3.35
N GLU A 79 5.61 12.96 3.14
CA GLU A 79 5.80 13.90 2.03
C GLU A 79 5.55 13.23 0.68
N GLU A 80 6.04 12.00 0.52
CA GLU A 80 5.82 11.21 -0.70
C GLU A 80 4.35 10.84 -0.90
N LEU A 81 3.67 10.37 0.14
CA LEU A 81 2.26 10.01 0.08
C LEU A 81 1.41 11.23 -0.30
N HIS A 82 1.59 12.36 0.38
CA HIS A 82 0.80 13.57 0.13
C HIS A 82 1.06 14.14 -1.27
N GLY A 83 2.32 14.14 -1.72
CA GLY A 83 2.66 14.56 -3.08
C GLY A 83 2.07 13.63 -4.15
N LEU A 84 2.08 12.32 -3.90
CA LEU A 84 1.49 11.32 -4.79
C LEU A 84 -0.01 11.51 -4.96
N LEU A 85 -0.74 11.77 -3.87
CA LEU A 85 -2.19 11.97 -3.90
C LEU A 85 -2.64 13.27 -4.57
N GLN A 86 -1.72 14.17 -4.96
CA GLN A 86 -2.05 15.34 -5.78
C GLN A 86 -2.17 15.01 -7.28
N GLU A 87 -1.77 13.82 -7.70
CA GLU A 87 -1.83 13.42 -9.10
C GLU A 87 -3.29 13.22 -9.53
N GLU A 88 -3.76 13.98 -10.53
CA GLU A 88 -5.15 13.93 -11.01
C GLU A 88 -5.60 12.51 -11.39
N ARG A 89 -4.67 11.68 -11.85
CA ARG A 89 -4.91 10.29 -12.24
C ARG A 89 -5.31 9.38 -11.06
N LEU A 90 -5.01 9.77 -9.83
CA LEU A 90 -5.45 9.07 -8.61
C LEU A 90 -6.75 9.64 -8.05
N SER A 91 -7.30 10.69 -8.64
CA SER A 91 -8.57 11.27 -8.20
C SER A 91 -9.68 10.22 -8.19
N GLY A 92 -10.36 10.09 -7.04
CA GLY A 92 -11.43 9.11 -6.85
C GLY A 92 -10.95 7.71 -6.44
N ALA A 93 -9.64 7.44 -6.45
CA ALA A 93 -9.09 6.22 -5.86
C ALA A 93 -9.24 6.24 -4.33
N SER A 94 -9.23 5.06 -3.72
CA SER A 94 -9.08 4.95 -2.27
C SER A 94 -7.65 4.62 -1.86
N LEU A 95 -7.32 4.88 -0.61
CA LEU A 95 -6.00 4.67 -0.04
C LEU A 95 -6.07 3.62 1.09
N LEU A 96 -5.43 2.47 0.89
CA LEU A 96 -5.14 1.55 1.97
C LEU A 96 -3.69 1.76 2.43
N VAL A 97 -3.47 2.02 3.71
CA VAL A 97 -2.14 2.04 4.31
C VAL A 97 -1.88 0.73 5.03
N PHE A 98 -0.89 -0.03 4.58
CA PHE A 98 -0.37 -1.19 5.31
C PHE A 98 0.79 -0.77 6.21
N ALA A 99 0.55 -0.80 7.51
CA ALA A 99 1.57 -0.65 8.54
C ALA A 99 2.27 -1.99 8.75
N ASN A 100 3.28 -2.27 7.95
CA ASN A 100 3.92 -3.59 7.89
C ASN A 100 4.95 -3.79 9.00
N LYS A 101 5.19 -5.06 9.36
CA LYS A 101 6.10 -5.56 10.40
C LYS A 101 5.61 -5.36 11.83
N THR A 102 4.31 -5.55 12.04
CA THR A 102 3.72 -5.59 13.38
C THR A 102 4.19 -6.78 14.21
N ASP A 103 4.82 -7.78 13.59
CA ASP A 103 5.48 -8.90 14.26
C ASP A 103 6.76 -8.51 15.01
N ILE A 104 7.30 -7.32 14.77
CA ILE A 104 8.53 -6.83 15.40
C ILE A 104 8.18 -5.93 16.59
N GLY A 105 8.70 -6.27 17.78
CA GLY A 105 8.51 -5.48 18.99
C GLY A 105 9.00 -4.04 18.85
N GLY A 106 8.22 -3.08 19.37
CA GLY A 106 8.53 -1.65 19.30
C GLY A 106 8.08 -0.95 18.00
N CYS A 107 7.35 -1.64 17.13
CA CYS A 107 6.71 -1.04 15.97
C CYS A 107 5.70 0.06 16.37
N MET A 108 5.47 1.01 15.47
CA MET A 108 4.45 2.04 15.63
C MET A 108 3.04 1.42 15.63
N THR A 109 2.16 1.95 16.47
CA THR A 109 0.73 1.61 16.42
C THR A 109 0.05 2.22 15.19
N GLY A 110 -1.15 1.75 14.85
CA GLY A 110 -1.96 2.35 13.78
C GLY A 110 -2.24 3.84 14.03
N ASP A 111 -2.49 4.23 15.28
CA ASP A 111 -2.73 5.63 15.65
C ASP A 111 -1.47 6.49 15.50
N GLU A 112 -0.31 6.00 15.95
CA GLU A 112 0.97 6.68 15.78
C GLU A 112 1.28 6.92 14.29
N LEU A 113 1.08 5.90 13.45
CA LEU A 113 1.29 6.00 12.00
C LEU A 113 0.28 6.93 11.33
N SER A 114 -0.99 6.87 11.74
CA SER A 114 -2.04 7.73 11.21
C SER A 114 -1.71 9.20 11.46
N GLN A 115 -1.26 9.54 12.68
CA GLN A 115 -0.83 10.89 13.04
C GLN A 115 0.45 11.30 12.30
N ALA A 116 1.46 10.42 12.24
CA ALA A 116 2.74 10.73 11.60
C ALA A 116 2.59 10.96 10.08
N LEU A 117 1.73 10.19 9.41
CA LEU A 117 1.38 10.33 8.00
C LEU A 117 0.33 11.42 7.74
N ARG A 118 -0.29 11.97 8.79
CA ARG A 118 -1.35 12.99 8.71
C ARG A 118 -2.52 12.54 7.82
N LEU A 119 -2.99 11.32 8.04
CA LEU A 119 -4.08 10.75 7.23
C LEU A 119 -5.39 11.55 7.40
N ASP A 120 -5.60 12.16 8.56
CA ASP A 120 -6.72 13.06 8.86
C ASP A 120 -6.78 14.31 7.95
N GLN A 121 -5.65 14.71 7.36
CA GLN A 121 -5.57 15.83 6.42
C GLN A 121 -5.95 15.42 4.99
N ILE A 122 -6.00 14.12 4.70
CA ILE A 122 -6.40 13.59 3.39
C ILE A 122 -7.92 13.61 3.32
N ARG A 123 -8.47 14.61 2.62
CA ARG A 123 -9.92 14.77 2.37
C ARG A 123 -10.34 14.33 0.98
N THR A 124 -9.38 14.18 0.07
CA THR A 124 -9.61 13.87 -1.35
C THR A 124 -9.85 12.38 -1.62
N HIS A 125 -9.41 11.50 -0.72
CA HIS A 125 -9.48 10.05 -0.88
C HIS A 125 -10.08 9.43 0.38
N ARG A 126 -10.94 8.42 0.21
CA ARG A 126 -11.32 7.53 1.32
C ARG A 126 -10.08 6.72 1.69
N TRP A 127 -9.79 6.62 2.99
CA TRP A 127 -8.61 5.88 3.44
C TRP A 127 -8.93 4.90 4.58
N ASN A 128 -8.06 3.90 4.73
CA ASN A 128 -8.02 3.00 5.87
C ASN A 128 -6.55 2.66 6.19
N ILE A 129 -6.25 2.33 7.45
CA ILE A 129 -4.93 1.89 7.89
C ILE A 129 -5.05 0.57 8.65
N LEU A 130 -4.22 -0.40 8.29
CA LEU A 130 -4.17 -1.70 8.93
C LEU A 130 -2.73 -2.07 9.27
N GLY A 131 -2.51 -2.43 10.54
CA GLY A 131 -1.30 -3.13 10.97
C GLY A 131 -1.25 -4.49 10.31
N CYS A 132 -0.12 -4.86 9.70
CA CYS A 132 0.03 -6.15 9.03
C CYS A 132 1.43 -6.73 9.18
N SER A 133 1.55 -8.03 8.90
CA SER A 133 2.85 -8.68 8.78
C SER A 133 2.94 -9.48 7.48
N ALA A 134 3.89 -9.10 6.63
CA ALA A 134 4.24 -9.86 5.44
C ALA A 134 4.82 -11.26 5.77
N ILE A 135 5.33 -11.45 6.99
CA ILE A 135 5.95 -12.68 7.47
C ILE A 135 4.92 -13.66 8.03
N THR A 136 3.92 -13.18 8.78
CA THR A 136 2.88 -14.07 9.31
C THR A 136 1.66 -14.16 8.38
N GLY A 137 1.45 -13.14 7.53
CA GLY A 137 0.25 -12.98 6.71
C GLY A 137 -0.89 -12.25 7.41
N GLU A 138 -0.70 -11.81 8.65
CA GLU A 138 -1.70 -11.09 9.44
C GLU A 138 -2.22 -9.85 8.71
N ASN A 139 -3.55 -9.70 8.67
CA ASN A 139 -4.31 -8.57 8.13
C ASN A 139 -4.12 -8.27 6.62
N LEU A 140 -3.41 -9.13 5.88
CA LEU A 140 -3.23 -8.93 4.44
C LEU A 140 -4.54 -9.18 3.67
N ASN A 141 -5.25 -10.25 4.00
CA ASN A 141 -6.52 -10.58 3.36
C ASN A 141 -7.61 -9.58 3.74
N GLU A 142 -7.62 -9.13 4.98
CA GLU A 142 -8.51 -8.12 5.53
C GLU A 142 -8.34 -6.78 4.81
N GLY A 143 -7.09 -6.37 4.53
CA GLY A 143 -6.82 -5.18 3.74
C GLY A 143 -7.28 -5.31 2.29
N LEU A 144 -7.04 -6.46 1.65
CA LEU A 144 -7.54 -6.71 0.29
C LEU A 144 -9.07 -6.72 0.23
N ALA A 145 -9.74 -7.33 1.22
CA ALA A 145 -11.18 -7.33 1.33
C ALA A 145 -11.73 -5.90 1.40
N TRP A 146 -11.11 -5.04 2.21
CA TRP A 146 -11.51 -3.62 2.29
C TRP A 146 -11.37 -2.89 0.95
N VAL A 147 -10.25 -3.08 0.25
CA VAL A 147 -10.02 -2.49 -1.10
C VAL A 147 -11.11 -2.92 -2.07
N VAL A 148 -11.41 -4.21 -2.09
CA VAL A 148 -12.39 -4.80 -3.00
C VAL A 148 -13.81 -4.34 -2.66
N GLU A 149 -14.20 -4.32 -1.39
CA GLU A 149 -15.51 -3.85 -0.94
C GLU A 149 -15.71 -2.36 -1.28
N ASP A 150 -14.71 -1.54 -1.03
CA ASP A 150 -14.75 -0.11 -1.31
C ASP A 150 -14.79 0.20 -2.82
N ALA A 151 -14.03 -0.54 -3.63
CA ALA A 151 -14.12 -0.46 -5.09
C ALA A 151 -15.50 -0.91 -5.60
N LYS A 152 -16.05 -2.01 -5.09
CA LYS A 152 -17.43 -2.47 -5.41
C LYS A 152 -18.45 -1.37 -5.10
N ALA A 153 -18.39 -0.79 -3.90
CA ALA A 153 -19.34 0.24 -3.48
C ALA A 153 -19.35 1.47 -4.42
N ARG A 154 -18.19 1.84 -4.98
CA ARG A 154 -18.11 2.92 -5.99
C ARG A 154 -18.67 2.53 -7.35
N LEU A 155 -18.51 1.28 -7.77
CA LEU A 155 -19.05 0.79 -9.05
C LEU A 155 -20.58 0.71 -9.06
N PHE A 156 -21.22 0.48 -7.90
CA PHE A 156 -22.69 0.40 -7.78
C PHE A 156 -23.37 1.76 -7.55
N LEU A 157 -22.60 2.85 -7.42
CA LEU A 157 -23.14 4.22 -7.30
C LEU A 157 -23.40 4.89 -8.66
N TYR A 158 -23.19 4.16 -9.76
CA TYR A 158 -23.49 4.54 -11.14
C TYR A 158 -24.37 3.46 -11.80
#